data_AF-A0A060C0S1-F1
#
_entry.id   AF-A0A060C0S1-F1
#
_cell.length_a   1.000
_cell.length_b   1.000
_cell.length_c   1.000
_cell.angle_alpha   90.00
_cell.angle_beta   90.00
_cell.angle_gamma   90.00
#
_symmetry.space_group_name_H-M   'P 1'
#
loop_
_entity.id
_entity.type
_entity.pdbx_description
1 polymer ?
#
loop_
_entity_poly.entity_id
_entity_poly.type
_entity_poly.pdbx_seq_one_letter_code
_entity_poly.pdbx_strand_id
1 'polypeptide(L)'
;QFQLDEKLMPQAIAGVPPDGFTADGQLWGNPLYKWDQMGMDGYSWWLHRMRRASELFDVVRIDHFRGLASYWSVPAGDTTARRGHWEQGPRAALIDAIKGECPSMSFVAEDLGYPADDVEELLAHSGFPGMEVLEFSFDTRDGGGNMPYQYPINSVCYIGTHD
;
A
#
# COMPACT_ATOMS: atom_id res chain seq x y z
N GLN A 1 -16.36 2.21 -8.81
CA GLN A 1 -15.08 1.51 -9.05
C GLN A 1 -14.60 0.74 -7.80
N PHE A 2 -15.53 0.17 -7.03
CA PHE A 2 -15.24 -0.62 -5.82
C PHE A 2 -15.91 -1.99 -5.96
N GLN A 3 -15.45 -2.98 -5.21
CA GLN A 3 -15.99 -4.34 -5.18
C GLN A 3 -17.30 -4.39 -4.37
N LEU A 4 -18.38 -3.91 -4.97
CA LEU A 4 -19.70 -3.84 -4.36
C LEU A 4 -20.70 -4.74 -5.10
N ASP A 5 -21.71 -5.24 -4.39
CA ASP A 5 -22.85 -5.95 -4.96
C ASP A 5 -23.89 -4.98 -5.55
N GLU A 6 -25.00 -5.53 -6.07
CA GLU A 6 -26.09 -4.75 -6.67
C GLU A 6 -26.81 -3.82 -5.68
N LYS A 7 -26.64 -4.04 -4.37
CA LYS A 7 -27.19 -3.21 -3.29
C LYS A 7 -26.17 -2.21 -2.76
N LEU A 8 -25.02 -2.08 -3.41
CA LEU A 8 -23.90 -1.22 -3.02
C LEU A 8 -23.25 -1.63 -1.68
N MET A 9 -23.38 -2.90 -1.30
CA MET A 9 -22.70 -3.46 -0.13
C MET A 9 -21.35 -4.04 -0.55
N PRO A 10 -20.27 -3.90 0.27
CA PRO A 10 -18.99 -4.53 -0.02
C PRO A 10 -19.12 -6.04 -0.16
N GLN A 11 -18.54 -6.61 -1.21
CA GLN A 11 -18.42 -8.08 -1.37
C GLN A 11 -17.25 -8.62 -0.56
N ALA A 12 -16.19 -7.82 -0.47
CA ALA A 12 -15.02 -8.03 0.35
C ALA A 12 -14.54 -6.69 0.92
N ILE A 13 -13.77 -6.77 2.00
CA ILE A 13 -13.25 -5.63 2.76
C ILE A 13 -11.75 -5.76 2.99
N ALA A 14 -11.11 -4.61 3.17
CA ALA A 14 -9.68 -4.50 3.38
C ALA A 14 -9.26 -4.98 4.78
N GLY A 15 -8.03 -5.49 4.83
CA GLY A 15 -7.34 -5.84 6.05
C GLY A 15 -5.91 -6.26 5.73
N VAL A 16 -5.26 -6.90 6.71
CA VAL A 16 -3.98 -7.60 6.56
C VAL A 16 -4.06 -8.97 7.23
N PRO A 17 -3.34 -9.99 6.72
CA PRO A 17 -3.39 -11.34 7.27
C PRO A 17 -2.85 -11.39 8.71
N PRO A 18 -3.12 -12.48 9.44
CA PRO A 18 -2.42 -12.78 10.69
C PRO A 18 -0.91 -12.77 10.55
N ASP A 19 -0.25 -12.28 11.59
CA ASP A 19 1.19 -12.12 11.61
C ASP A 19 1.77 -12.30 13.02
N GLY A 20 3.07 -12.02 13.18
CA GLY A 20 3.77 -12.14 14.46
C GLY A 20 3.26 -11.20 15.56
N PHE A 21 2.49 -10.17 15.20
CA PHE A 21 1.95 -9.16 16.10
C PHE A 21 0.47 -9.38 16.42
N THR A 22 -0.29 -9.87 15.44
CA THR A 22 -1.75 -9.96 15.48
C THR A 22 -2.20 -11.35 15.03
N ALA A 23 -2.61 -12.18 16.00
CA ALA A 23 -3.00 -13.57 15.71
C ALA A 23 -4.20 -13.68 14.76
N ASP A 24 -5.09 -12.68 14.75
CA ASP A 24 -6.31 -12.64 13.91
C ASP A 24 -6.14 -11.79 12.64
N GLY A 25 -4.96 -11.20 12.43
CA GLY A 25 -4.73 -10.14 11.47
C GLY A 25 -5.47 -8.86 11.86
N GLN A 26 -5.57 -7.92 10.94
CA GLN A 26 -6.31 -6.68 11.16
C GLN A 26 -7.41 -6.54 10.12
N LEU A 27 -8.63 -6.29 10.57
CA LEU A 27 -9.78 -6.05 9.71
C LEU A 27 -10.10 -4.56 9.71
N TRP A 28 -9.80 -3.88 8.60
CA TRP A 28 -9.96 -2.43 8.50
C TRP A 28 -11.35 -2.01 8.05
N GLY A 29 -12.02 -2.85 7.25
CA GLY A 29 -13.42 -2.65 6.86
C GLY A 29 -13.65 -1.71 5.67
N ASN A 30 -12.59 -1.15 5.08
CA ASN A 30 -12.71 -0.34 3.87
C ASN A 30 -13.17 -1.20 2.67
N PRO A 31 -13.98 -0.68 1.75
CA PRO A 31 -14.29 -1.37 0.51
C PRO A 31 -13.03 -1.48 -0.37
N LEU A 32 -12.89 -2.60 -1.07
CA LEU A 32 -11.77 -2.83 -1.98
C LEU A 32 -12.00 -2.18 -3.35
N TYR A 33 -10.93 -1.75 -4.00
CA TYR A 33 -10.99 -1.22 -5.36
C TYR A 33 -11.30 -2.33 -6.36
N LYS A 34 -12.07 -1.98 -7.41
CA LYS A 34 -12.26 -2.86 -8.57
C LYS A 34 -11.22 -2.50 -9.62
N TRP A 35 -9.99 -2.99 -9.43
CA TRP A 35 -8.82 -2.57 -10.22
C TRP A 35 -8.97 -2.81 -11.72
N ASP A 36 -9.58 -3.92 -12.14
CA ASP A 36 -9.86 -4.17 -13.56
C ASP A 36 -10.71 -3.04 -14.18
N GLN A 37 -11.74 -2.59 -13.46
CA GLN A 37 -12.61 -1.52 -13.92
C GLN A 37 -11.88 -0.17 -13.97
N MET A 38 -11.03 0.10 -12.97
CA MET A 38 -10.21 1.31 -12.97
C MET A 38 -9.19 1.29 -14.11
N GLY A 39 -8.57 0.14 -14.41
CA GLY A 39 -7.64 0.00 -15.53
C GLY A 39 -8.32 0.31 -16.88
N MET A 40 -9.58 -0.10 -17.07
CA MET A 40 -10.34 0.18 -18.29
C MET A 40 -10.60 1.67 -18.53
N ASP A 41 -10.68 2.49 -17.47
CA ASP A 41 -10.89 3.94 -17.58
C ASP A 41 -9.61 4.77 -17.38
N GLY A 42 -8.44 4.12 -17.43
CA GLY A 42 -7.15 4.78 -17.28
C GLY A 42 -6.89 5.30 -15.86
N TYR A 43 -7.46 4.63 -14.86
CA TYR A 43 -7.31 4.97 -13.43
C TYR A 43 -7.85 6.35 -13.06
N SER A 44 -8.88 6.83 -13.77
CA SER A 44 -9.43 8.19 -13.67
C SER A 44 -9.66 8.69 -12.24
N TRP A 45 -10.16 7.83 -11.36
CA TRP A 45 -10.41 8.16 -9.94
C TRP A 45 -9.12 8.40 -9.16
N TRP A 46 -8.11 7.55 -9.35
CA TRP A 46 -6.81 7.70 -8.71
C TRP A 46 -6.07 8.93 -9.23
N LEU A 47 -6.12 9.17 -10.54
CA LEU A 47 -5.53 10.36 -11.14
C LEU A 47 -6.16 11.64 -10.61
N HIS A 48 -7.49 11.67 -10.44
CA HIS A 48 -8.17 12.81 -9.81
C HIS A 48 -7.73 13.01 -8.35
N ARG A 49 -7.59 11.92 -7.59
CA ARG A 49 -7.08 11.95 -6.20
C ARG A 49 -5.67 12.53 -6.13
N MET A 50 -4.77 12.09 -7.00
CA MET A 50 -3.38 12.56 -7.04
C MET A 50 -3.29 14.01 -7.50
N ARG A 51 -4.06 14.40 -8.52
CA ARG A 51 -4.13 15.80 -8.96
C ARG A 51 -4.53 16.72 -7.81
N ARG A 52 -5.59 16.39 -7.07
CA ARG A 52 -6.00 17.19 -5.92
C ARG A 52 -4.94 17.23 -4.82
N ALA A 53 -4.22 16.13 -4.58
CA ALA A 53 -3.16 16.10 -3.58
C ALA A 53 -1.96 16.97 -4.01
N SER A 54 -1.63 17.01 -5.31
CA SER A 54 -0.57 17.85 -5.88
C SER A 54 -0.81 19.35 -5.72
N GLU A 55 -2.07 19.78 -5.57
CA GLU A 55 -2.43 21.17 -5.29
C GLU A 55 -2.17 21.58 -3.83
N LEU A 56 -1.97 20.61 -2.92
CA LEU A 56 -1.86 20.81 -1.48
C LEU A 56 -0.47 20.48 -0.93
N PHE A 57 0.23 19.55 -1.56
CA PHE A 57 1.47 18.98 -1.05
C PHE A 57 2.51 18.82 -2.15
N ASP A 58 3.76 19.14 -1.84
CA ASP A 58 4.91 18.88 -2.72
C ASP A 58 5.26 17.39 -2.79
N VAL A 59 4.99 16.67 -1.70
CA VAL A 59 5.28 15.24 -1.52
C VAL A 59 4.06 14.52 -0.95
N VAL A 60 3.70 13.38 -1.53
CA VAL A 60 2.65 12.50 -0.98
C VAL A 60 3.20 11.13 -0.63
N ARG A 61 3.00 10.76 0.63
CA ARG A 61 3.17 9.37 1.08
C ARG A 61 1.97 8.55 0.64
N ILE A 62 2.21 7.46 -0.09
CA ILE A 62 1.18 6.45 -0.39
C ILE A 62 1.21 5.43 0.74
N ASP A 63 0.23 5.55 1.63
CA ASP A 63 -0.04 4.63 2.72
C ASP A 63 -0.36 3.22 2.21
N HIS A 64 0.14 2.20 2.89
CA HIS A 64 -0.01 0.79 2.54
C HIS A 64 0.34 0.51 1.07
N PHE A 65 1.51 0.98 0.63
CA PHE A 65 1.95 0.92 -0.78
C PHE A 65 1.89 -0.50 -1.33
N ARG A 66 2.19 -1.50 -0.51
CA ARG A 66 2.13 -2.92 -0.89
C ARG A 66 0.78 -3.35 -1.46
N GLY A 67 -0.32 -2.70 -1.05
CA GLY A 67 -1.66 -2.92 -1.60
C GLY A 67 -1.78 -2.66 -3.11
N LEU A 68 -0.83 -1.91 -3.69
CA LEU A 68 -0.73 -1.70 -5.13
C LEU A 68 -0.06 -2.87 -5.86
N ALA A 69 0.77 -3.67 -5.18
CA ALA A 69 1.32 -4.92 -5.70
C ALA A 69 0.30 -6.06 -5.54
N SER A 70 -0.11 -6.30 -4.30
CA SER A 70 -1.11 -7.27 -3.90
C SER A 70 -1.82 -6.82 -2.63
N TYR A 71 -3.11 -7.08 -2.48
CA TYR A 71 -3.87 -6.68 -1.28
C TYR A 71 -4.61 -7.87 -0.67
N TRP A 72 -4.84 -7.80 0.64
CA TRP A 72 -5.56 -8.84 1.36
C TRP A 72 -7.05 -8.57 1.31
N SER A 73 -7.78 -9.50 0.69
CA SER A 73 -9.22 -9.42 0.45
C SER A 73 -9.95 -10.36 1.42
N VAL A 74 -10.69 -9.77 2.36
CA VAL A 74 -11.45 -10.52 3.37
C VAL A 74 -12.93 -10.52 2.97
N PRO A 75 -13.62 -11.68 2.90
CA PRO A 75 -15.05 -11.72 2.61
C PRO A 75 -15.85 -10.83 3.55
N ALA A 76 -16.79 -10.05 3.01
CA ALA A 76 -17.61 -9.18 3.83
C ALA A 76 -18.50 -10.00 4.80
N GLY A 77 -18.62 -9.52 6.04
CA GLY A 77 -19.34 -10.21 7.11
C GLY A 77 -18.45 -11.03 8.05
N ASP A 78 -17.18 -11.23 7.68
CA ASP A 78 -16.18 -11.78 8.60
C ASP A 78 -15.87 -10.82 9.76
N THR A 79 -15.57 -11.39 10.93
CA THR A 79 -15.22 -10.62 12.14
C THR A 79 -13.71 -10.53 12.38
N THR A 80 -12.89 -11.25 11.59
CA THR A 80 -11.43 -11.24 11.63
C THR A 80 -10.86 -11.28 10.21
N ALA A 81 -9.57 -11.00 10.04
CA ALA A 81 -8.92 -11.03 8.73
C ALA A 81 -8.41 -12.43 8.32
N ARG A 82 -8.61 -13.46 9.16
CA ARG A 82 -8.03 -14.81 8.97
C ARG A 82 -8.42 -15.49 7.67
N ARG A 83 -9.66 -15.29 7.20
CA ARG A 83 -10.19 -15.98 6.00
C ARG A 83 -10.07 -15.14 4.73
N GLY A 84 -9.20 -14.13 4.75
CA GLY A 84 -8.87 -13.41 3.53
C GLY A 84 -7.97 -14.21 2.59
N HIS A 85 -7.66 -13.60 1.46
CA HIS A 85 -6.71 -14.12 0.48
C HIS A 85 -6.03 -12.96 -0.26
N TRP A 86 -4.85 -13.22 -0.80
CA TRP A 86 -4.14 -12.25 -1.61
C TRP A 86 -4.78 -12.10 -2.99
N GLU A 87 -5.18 -10.88 -3.33
CA GLU A 87 -5.59 -10.48 -4.67
C GLU A 87 -4.53 -9.55 -5.29
N GLN A 88 -4.50 -9.50 -6.61
CA GLN A 88 -3.51 -8.74 -7.35
C GLN A 88 -3.89 -7.28 -7.50
N GLY A 89 -2.97 -6.38 -7.14
CA GLY A 89 -3.12 -4.95 -7.35
C GLY A 89 -2.83 -4.52 -8.79
N PRO A 90 -2.95 -3.21 -9.09
CA PRO A 90 -2.76 -2.66 -10.43
C PRO A 90 -1.27 -2.53 -10.82
N ARG A 91 -0.35 -2.63 -9.86
CA ARG A 91 1.11 -2.59 -10.04
C ARG A 91 1.58 -1.39 -10.87
N ALA A 92 2.55 -1.63 -11.75
CA ALA A 92 3.21 -0.64 -12.59
C ALA A 92 2.23 0.23 -13.39
N ALA A 93 1.12 -0.33 -13.88
CA ALA A 93 0.18 0.39 -14.73
C ALA A 93 -0.44 1.62 -14.01
N LEU A 94 -0.75 1.51 -12.72
CA LEU A 94 -1.21 2.66 -11.94
C LEU A 94 -0.07 3.65 -11.67
N ILE A 95 1.11 3.15 -11.31
CA ILE A 95 2.29 3.98 -11.03
C ILE A 95 2.65 4.84 -12.25
N ASP A 96 2.68 4.24 -13.43
CA ASP A 96 2.98 4.92 -14.69
C ASP A 96 1.91 5.97 -15.02
N ALA A 97 0.63 5.65 -14.78
CA ALA A 97 -0.47 6.60 -14.96
C ALA A 97 -0.33 7.81 -14.02
N ILE A 98 -0.01 7.59 -12.74
CA ILE A 98 0.18 8.67 -11.75
C ILE A 98 1.37 9.55 -12.14
N LYS A 99 2.51 8.96 -12.51
CA LYS A 99 3.71 9.71 -12.93
C LYS A 99 3.46 10.51 -14.21
N GLY A 100 2.65 9.98 -15.13
CA GLY A 100 2.24 10.70 -16.34
C GLY A 100 1.34 11.90 -16.04
N GLU A 101 0.40 11.75 -15.11
CA GLU A 101 -0.54 12.81 -14.73
C GLU A 101 0.09 13.88 -13.83
N CYS A 102 0.97 13.49 -12.91
CA CYS A 102 1.58 14.36 -11.89
C CYS A 102 3.13 14.33 -11.97
N PRO A 103 3.75 14.73 -13.10
CA PRO A 103 5.18 14.51 -13.33
C PRO A 103 6.11 15.31 -12.41
N SER A 104 5.62 16.40 -11.81
CA SER A 104 6.39 17.24 -10.88
C SER A 104 6.20 16.86 -9.41
N MET A 105 5.28 15.93 -9.12
CA MET A 105 4.93 15.55 -7.76
C MET A 105 5.89 14.46 -7.26
N SER A 106 6.37 14.62 -6.02
CA SER A 106 7.21 13.59 -5.39
C SER A 106 6.34 12.65 -4.55
N PHE A 107 6.79 11.40 -4.44
CA PHE A 107 6.07 10.37 -3.68
C PHE A 107 7.00 9.69 -2.68
N VAL A 108 6.43 9.13 -1.62
CA VAL A 108 7.09 8.20 -0.70
C VAL A 108 6.21 6.96 -0.61
N ALA A 109 6.79 5.78 -0.76
CA ALA A 109 6.09 4.53 -0.53
C ALA A 109 6.15 4.18 0.96
N GLU A 110 5.00 4.04 1.61
CA GLU A 110 4.96 3.37 2.91
C GLU A 110 4.98 1.86 2.65
N ASP A 111 6.17 1.28 2.78
CA ASP A 111 6.53 -0.10 2.45
C ASP A 111 6.91 -0.92 3.70
N LEU A 112 6.45 -0.50 4.88
CA LEU A 112 6.73 -1.20 6.13
C LEU A 112 5.94 -2.52 6.21
N GLY A 113 6.40 -3.40 7.10
CA GLY A 113 5.83 -4.73 7.30
C GLY A 113 6.62 -5.82 6.58
N TYR A 114 5.94 -6.89 6.16
CA TYR A 114 6.61 -8.08 5.64
C TYR A 114 7.13 -7.89 4.22
N PRO A 115 8.41 -8.22 3.96
CA PRO A 115 8.98 -8.16 2.63
C PRO A 115 8.29 -9.19 1.71
N ALA A 116 8.08 -8.78 0.46
CA ALA A 116 7.56 -9.63 -0.59
C ALA A 116 8.12 -9.17 -1.93
N ASP A 117 8.57 -10.13 -2.75
CA ASP A 117 9.24 -9.86 -4.03
C ASP A 117 8.41 -8.93 -4.95
N ASP A 118 7.08 -9.09 -4.96
CA ASP A 118 6.17 -8.26 -5.78
C ASP A 118 6.11 -6.80 -5.32
N VAL A 119 6.31 -6.54 -4.04
CA VAL A 119 6.38 -5.20 -3.46
C VAL A 119 7.73 -4.56 -3.75
N GLU A 120 8.83 -5.32 -3.58
CA GLU A 120 10.18 -4.85 -3.89
C GLU A 120 10.33 -4.50 -5.38
N GLU A 121 9.81 -5.35 -6.26
CA GLU A 121 9.76 -5.09 -7.71
C GLU A 121 8.97 -3.83 -8.04
N LEU A 122 7.80 -3.63 -7.40
CA LEU A 122 6.97 -2.44 -7.64
C LEU A 122 7.63 -1.17 -7.11
N LEU A 123 8.27 -1.23 -5.93
CA LEU A 123 9.01 -0.12 -5.35
C LEU A 123 10.16 0.29 -6.28
N ALA A 124 10.95 -0.69 -6.74
CA ALA A 124 12.03 -0.46 -7.70
C ALA A 124 11.54 0.15 -9.01
N HIS A 125 10.43 -0.35 -9.58
CA HIS A 125 9.81 0.20 -10.79
C HIS A 125 9.33 1.64 -10.59
N SER A 126 8.73 1.93 -9.43
CA SER A 126 8.18 3.26 -9.14
C SER A 126 9.26 4.34 -9.10
N GLY A 127 10.45 4.00 -8.59
CA GLY A 127 11.52 4.93 -8.27
C GLY A 127 11.22 5.80 -7.05
N PHE A 128 10.14 5.50 -6.30
CA PHE A 128 9.81 6.21 -5.08
C PHE A 128 10.75 5.77 -3.94
N PRO A 129 11.15 6.68 -3.04
CA PRO A 129 11.80 6.28 -1.81
C PRO A 129 10.84 5.47 -0.94
N GLY A 130 11.35 4.37 -0.37
CA GLY A 130 10.72 3.63 0.71
C GLY A 130 10.92 4.32 2.08
N MET A 131 10.47 3.68 3.15
CA MET A 131 10.57 4.16 4.52
C MET A 131 11.49 3.29 5.37
N GLU A 132 12.24 3.96 6.23
CA GLU A 132 13.07 3.32 7.26
C GLU A 132 12.67 3.85 8.62
N VAL A 133 12.51 2.97 9.62
CA VAL A 133 12.09 3.36 10.97
C VAL A 133 13.08 2.83 11.99
N LEU A 134 13.82 3.74 12.63
CA LEU A 134 14.91 3.40 13.56
C LEU A 134 14.44 2.58 14.77
N GLU A 135 13.21 2.78 15.25
CA GLU A 135 12.63 1.97 16.33
C GLU A 135 12.58 0.48 15.98
N PHE A 136 12.42 0.11 14.71
CA PHE A 136 12.37 -1.29 14.27
C PHE A 136 13.76 -1.91 14.09
N SER A 137 14.81 -1.10 13.89
CA SER A 137 16.19 -1.57 13.71
C SER A 137 16.72 -2.41 14.87
N PHE A 138 16.15 -2.22 16.07
CA PHE A 138 16.57 -2.89 17.31
C PHE A 138 15.55 -3.93 17.79
N ASP A 139 14.42 -4.12 17.10
CA ASP A 139 13.43 -5.12 17.45
C ASP A 139 13.79 -6.48 16.84
N THR A 140 14.00 -7.48 17.70
CA THR A 140 14.37 -8.83 17.27
C THR A 140 13.19 -9.63 16.74
N ARG A 141 11.95 -9.15 16.90
CA ARG A 141 10.71 -9.79 16.40
C ARG A 141 10.55 -9.62 14.89
N ASP A 142 11.03 -8.51 14.34
CA ASP A 142 11.00 -8.20 12.90
C ASP A 142 12.27 -8.63 12.16
N GLY A 143 12.95 -9.65 12.69
CA GLY A 143 14.21 -10.12 12.12
C GLY A 143 15.41 -9.23 12.41
N GLY A 144 15.24 -8.18 13.25
CA GLY A 144 16.28 -7.29 13.80
C GLY A 144 17.49 -7.13 12.91
N GLY A 145 17.52 -6.13 12.03
CA GLY A 145 18.59 -6.12 11.05
C GLY A 145 18.81 -4.88 10.22
N ASN A 146 17.80 -4.05 9.93
CA ASN A 146 18.05 -2.88 9.09
C ASN A 146 18.61 -1.73 9.93
N MET A 147 19.92 -1.71 10.08
CA MET A 147 20.65 -0.65 10.78
C MET A 147 20.85 0.55 9.86
N PRO A 148 21.05 1.78 10.38
CA PRO A 148 21.21 2.98 9.55
C PRO A 148 22.28 2.92 8.46
N TYR A 149 23.33 2.09 8.63
CA TYR A 149 24.37 1.91 7.61
C TYR A 149 23.97 0.99 6.45
N GLN A 150 22.80 0.35 6.52
CA GLN A 150 22.24 -0.54 5.50
C GLN A 150 21.12 0.13 4.69
N TYR A 151 20.60 1.27 5.16
CA TYR A 151 19.51 1.97 4.51
C TYR A 151 19.85 2.35 3.06
N PRO A 152 18.95 2.08 2.10
CA PRO A 152 19.10 2.55 0.73
C PRO A 152 19.19 4.07 0.68
N ILE A 153 19.97 4.61 -0.26
CA ILE A 153 20.07 6.07 -0.48
C ILE A 153 18.69 6.68 -0.79
N ASN A 154 17.87 5.96 -1.57
CA ASN A 154 16.52 6.39 -1.92
C ASN A 154 15.51 5.90 -0.86
N SER A 155 15.59 6.47 0.34
CA SER A 155 14.68 6.16 1.45
C SER A 155 14.41 7.42 2.28
N VAL A 156 13.34 7.38 3.08
CA VAL A 156 13.05 8.39 4.10
C VAL A 156 13.14 7.73 5.47
N CYS A 157 14.12 8.18 6.26
CA CYS A 157 14.38 7.65 7.60
C CYS A 157 13.62 8.45 8.67
N TYR A 158 12.95 7.72 9.55
CA TYR A 158 12.19 8.21 10.69
C TYR A 158 12.78 7.63 11.98
N ILE A 159 12.64 8.38 13.09
CA ILE A 159 12.89 7.81 14.42
C ILE A 159 11.76 6.84 14.76
N GLY A 160 10.52 7.31 14.69
CA GLY A 160 9.26 6.58 14.80
C GLY A 160 8.18 7.27 13.94
N THR A 161 7.03 6.63 13.73
CA THR A 161 5.88 7.21 13.01
C THR A 161 4.84 7.73 14.00
N HIS A 162 3.63 8.03 13.52
CA HIS A 162 2.51 8.48 14.36
C HIS A 162 1.54 7.34 14.73
N ASP A 163 1.83 6.12 14.27
CA ASP A 163 1.11 4.91 14.64
C ASP A 163 1.43 4.51 16.08
#